data_AF-A0A8C8ZNA3-F1
#
_entry.id   AF-A0A8C8ZNA3-F1
#
_cell.length_a   1.000
_cell.length_b   1.000
_cell.length_c   1.000
_cell.angle_alpha   90.00
_cell.angle_beta   90.00
_cell.angle_gamma   90.00
#
_symmetry.space_group_name_H-M   'P 1'
#
loop_
_entity.id
_entity.type
_entity.pdbx_description
1 polymer ?
#
loop_
_entity_poly.entity_id
_entity_poly.type
_entity_poly.pdbx_seq_one_letter_code
_entity_poly.pdbx_strand_id
1 'polypeptide(L)'
;MAFDGAWKVERSENYDKLMEKMGLNIVKRKLAAHDNLKLIITQEGNKFTVKESSTFRDAEIIFELGVTFNYSLADGTELSGTWNLEGNKLVGKFKRLDNGNELNAVREITGGELVQVETPSSTKKEQN
;
A
#
# COMPACT_ATOMS: atom_id res chain seq x y z
N MET A 1 -0.66 16.43 -12.62
CA MET A 1 -0.64 15.53 -11.45
C MET A 1 -0.87 14.13 -11.97
N ALA A 2 0.17 13.30 -12.09
CA ALA A 2 0.06 12.01 -12.79
C ALA A 2 -0.81 10.98 -12.05
N PHE A 3 -0.89 11.09 -10.73
CA PHE A 3 -1.60 10.15 -9.85
C PHE A 3 -2.99 10.63 -9.43
N ASP A 4 -3.35 11.88 -9.73
CA ASP A 4 -4.62 12.48 -9.30
C ASP A 4 -5.79 11.78 -10.00
N GLY A 5 -6.70 11.21 -9.21
CA GLY A 5 -7.81 10.45 -9.74
C GLY A 5 -8.37 9.39 -8.78
N ALA A 6 -9.46 8.76 -9.21
CA ALA A 6 -10.07 7.64 -8.51
C ALA A 6 -9.70 6.33 -9.21
N TRP A 7 -8.97 5.49 -8.48
CA TRP A 7 -8.49 4.19 -8.90
C TRP A 7 -9.34 3.12 -8.24
N LYS A 8 -9.82 2.15 -9.00
CA LYS A 8 -10.53 0.99 -8.45
C LYS A 8 -9.71 -0.25 -8.77
N VAL A 9 -9.55 -1.14 -7.81
CA VAL A 9 -8.90 -2.42 -8.07
C VAL A 9 -9.69 -3.20 -9.11
N GLU A 10 -9.05 -3.49 -10.25
CA GLU A 10 -9.64 -4.31 -11.32
C GLU A 10 -9.10 -5.73 -11.27
N ARG A 11 -7.80 -5.88 -11.05
CA ARG A 11 -7.11 -7.18 -10.98
C ARG A 11 -6.02 -7.15 -9.93
N SER A 12 -5.88 -8.26 -9.22
CA SER A 12 -4.81 -8.46 -8.23
C SER A 12 -4.08 -9.76 -8.56
N GLU A 13 -2.78 -9.67 -8.82
CA GLU A 13 -1.93 -10.85 -9.00
C GLU A 13 -1.13 -11.13 -7.73
N ASN A 14 -1.08 -12.40 -7.32
CA ASN A 14 -0.30 -12.88 -6.19
C ASN A 14 -0.63 -12.24 -4.82
N TYR A 15 -1.72 -11.47 -4.74
CA TYR A 15 -2.17 -10.78 -3.54
C TYR A 15 -2.46 -11.73 -2.38
N ASP A 16 -3.10 -12.87 -2.65
CA ASP A 16 -3.35 -13.90 -1.63
C ASP A 16 -2.04 -14.43 -1.00
N LYS A 17 -1.01 -14.70 -1.81
CA LYS A 17 0.30 -15.16 -1.31
C LYS A 17 1.05 -14.08 -0.55
N LEU A 18 0.95 -12.82 -0.99
CA LEU A 18 1.50 -11.68 -0.26
C LEU A 18 0.85 -11.60 1.13
N MET A 19 -0.47 -11.65 1.17
CA MET A 19 -1.22 -11.60 2.43
C MET A 19 -0.91 -12.79 3.33
N GLU A 20 -0.73 -13.97 2.76
CA GLU A 20 -0.30 -15.16 3.50
C GLU A 20 1.08 -14.95 4.13
N LYS A 21 2.04 -14.45 3.35
CA LYS A 21 3.38 -14.10 3.85
C LYS A 21 3.35 -13.00 4.90
N MET A 22 2.37 -12.10 4.82
CA MET A 22 2.13 -11.07 5.81
C MET A 22 1.45 -11.61 7.08
N GLY A 23 1.15 -12.91 7.14
CA GLY A 23 0.55 -13.57 8.30
C GLY A 23 -0.96 -13.38 8.41
N LEU A 24 -1.64 -12.98 7.32
CA LEU A 24 -3.09 -12.82 7.32
C LEU A 24 -3.80 -14.18 7.21
N ASN A 25 -4.78 -14.38 8.10
CA ASN A 25 -5.58 -15.59 8.13
C ASN A 25 -6.43 -15.73 6.85
N ILE A 26 -6.77 -16.96 6.45
CA ILE A 26 -7.49 -17.26 5.18
C ILE A 26 -8.78 -16.42 5.03
N VAL A 27 -9.51 -16.20 6.12
CA VAL A 27 -10.72 -15.39 6.13
C VAL A 27 -10.42 -13.93 5.74
N LYS A 28 -9.38 -13.33 6.32
CA LYS A 28 -8.94 -11.96 6.01
C LYS A 28 -8.45 -11.83 4.57
N ARG A 29 -7.77 -12.87 4.05
CA ARG A 29 -7.33 -12.93 2.64
C ARG A 29 -8.48 -12.93 1.66
N LYS A 30 -9.49 -13.78 1.87
CA LYS A 30 -10.69 -13.81 1.03
C LYS A 30 -11.43 -12.48 1.06
N LEU A 31 -11.55 -11.91 2.24
CA LEU A 31 -12.21 -10.62 2.45
C LEU A 31 -11.48 -9.51 1.68
N ALA A 32 -10.16 -9.41 1.82
CA ALA A 32 -9.36 -8.43 1.10
C ALA A 32 -9.38 -8.61 -0.42
N ALA A 33 -9.41 -9.85 -0.91
CA ALA A 33 -9.53 -10.13 -2.35
C ALA A 33 -10.87 -9.66 -2.95
N HIS A 34 -11.92 -9.54 -2.13
CA HIS A 34 -13.26 -9.11 -2.54
C HIS A 34 -13.65 -7.72 -2.00
N ASP A 35 -12.68 -6.98 -1.47
CA ASP A 35 -12.92 -5.73 -0.75
C ASP A 35 -13.33 -4.56 -1.67
N ASN A 36 -13.19 -4.71 -2.99
CA ASN A 36 -13.51 -3.67 -3.97
C ASN A 36 -12.82 -2.33 -3.67
N LEU A 37 -11.58 -2.39 -3.17
CA LEU A 37 -10.77 -1.23 -2.79
C LEU A 37 -10.76 -0.17 -3.90
N LYS A 38 -11.17 1.04 -3.50
CA LYS A 38 -11.15 2.25 -4.30
C LYS A 38 -10.19 3.25 -3.64
N LEU A 39 -9.18 3.66 -4.37
CA LEU A 39 -8.18 4.63 -3.94
C LEU A 39 -8.45 5.96 -4.65
N ILE A 40 -8.75 7.01 -3.91
CA ILE A 40 -8.81 8.37 -4.46
C ILE A 40 -7.53 9.07 -4.04
N ILE A 41 -6.65 9.33 -5.01
CA ILE A 41 -5.38 9.99 -4.78
C ILE A 41 -5.55 11.45 -5.22
N THR A 42 -5.17 12.37 -4.35
CA THR A 42 -5.15 13.81 -4.62
C THR A 42 -3.76 14.34 -4.31
N GLN A 43 -3.16 15.03 -5.27
CA GLN A 43 -1.81 15.59 -5.11
C GLN A 43 -1.89 17.12 -5.02
N GLU A 44 -1.49 17.67 -3.88
CA GLU A 44 -1.34 19.12 -3.66
C GLU A 44 0.14 19.46 -3.44
N GLY A 45 0.87 19.68 -4.54
CA GLY A 45 2.31 19.93 -4.50
C GLY A 45 3.08 18.71 -3.98
N ASN A 46 3.62 18.82 -2.77
CA ASN A 46 4.34 17.74 -2.07
C ASN A 46 3.45 16.91 -1.14
N LYS A 47 2.21 17.36 -0.89
CA LYS A 47 1.25 16.68 -0.04
C LYS A 47 0.38 15.77 -0.89
N PHE A 48 0.22 14.53 -0.44
CA PHE A 48 -0.63 13.52 -1.07
C PHE A 48 -1.71 13.12 -0.08
N THR A 49 -2.95 13.15 -0.55
CA THR A 49 -4.11 12.64 0.17
C THR A 49 -4.59 11.40 -0.55
N VAL A 50 -4.53 10.26 0.13
CA VAL A 50 -4.98 8.97 -0.36
C VAL A 50 -6.18 8.54 0.47
N LYS A 51 -7.36 8.52 -0.14
CA LYS A 51 -8.57 7.96 0.46
C LYS A 51 -8.73 6.53 -0.01
N GLU A 52 -8.69 5.61 0.93
CA GLU A 52 -8.96 4.19 0.73
C GLU A 52 -10.42 3.94 1.10
N SER A 53 -11.24 3.53 0.14
CA SER A 53 -12.65 3.22 0.33
C SER A 53 -12.87 1.77 -0.04
N SER A 54 -13.27 0.99 0.94
CA SER A 54 -13.29 -0.47 0.92
C SER A 54 -14.62 -0.97 1.46
N THR A 55 -14.98 -2.22 1.17
CA THR A 55 -16.21 -2.82 1.70
C THR A 55 -16.18 -2.92 3.23
N PHE A 56 -14.98 -2.98 3.83
CA PHE A 56 -14.82 -2.96 5.29
C PHE A 56 -14.91 -1.57 5.91
N ARG A 57 -14.28 -0.57 5.30
CA ARG A 57 -14.01 0.73 5.93
C ARG A 57 -13.54 1.75 4.91
N ASP A 58 -13.83 3.02 5.18
CA ASP A 58 -13.14 4.15 4.56
C ASP A 58 -12.02 4.68 5.47
N ALA A 59 -10.84 4.94 4.90
CA ALA A 59 -9.71 5.54 5.58
C ALA A 59 -9.13 6.67 4.72
N GLU A 60 -8.75 7.78 5.36
CA GLU A 60 -8.04 8.88 4.70
C GLU A 60 -6.62 8.94 5.26
N ILE A 61 -5.64 8.87 4.36
CA ILE A 61 -4.22 8.92 4.67
C ILE A 61 -3.65 10.16 4.00
N ILE A 62 -3.10 11.06 4.81
CA ILE A 62 -2.45 12.28 4.34
C ILE A 62 -0.97 12.16 4.66
N PHE A 63 -0.14 12.24 3.64
CA PHE A 63 1.32 12.20 3.81
C PHE A 63 2.00 13.24 2.93
N GLU A 64 3.21 13.62 3.32
CA GLU A 64 4.06 14.49 2.53
C GLU A 64 5.25 13.69 1.99
N LEU A 65 5.68 13.99 0.77
CA LEU A 65 6.82 13.29 0.16
C LEU A 65 8.08 13.48 1.00
N GLY A 66 8.72 12.37 1.37
CA GLY A 66 9.92 12.34 2.20
C GLY A 66 9.66 12.48 3.71
N VAL A 67 8.40 12.56 4.14
CA VAL A 67 8.03 12.65 5.56
C VAL A 67 7.56 11.30 6.06
N THR A 68 8.10 10.88 7.21
CA THR A 68 7.68 9.62 7.86
C THR A 68 6.35 9.82 8.54
N PHE A 69 5.41 8.93 8.29
CA PHE A 69 4.10 8.91 8.91
C PHE A 69 3.77 7.52 9.44
N ASN A 70 2.85 7.47 10.40
CA ASN A 70 2.35 6.23 10.97
C ASN A 70 0.90 6.04 10.54
N TYR A 71 0.55 4.83 10.14
CA TYR A 71 -0.78 4.48 9.68
C TYR A 71 -1.16 3.09 10.17
N SER A 72 -2.42 2.93 10.54
CA SER A 72 -2.98 1.66 10.99
C SER A 72 -3.79 1.03 9.86
N LEU A 73 -3.43 -0.19 9.48
CA LEU A 73 -4.21 -1.02 8.57
C LEU A 73 -5.60 -1.31 9.14
N ALA A 74 -6.54 -1.67 8.26
CA ALA A 74 -7.87 -2.15 8.66
C ALA A 74 -7.82 -3.36 9.61
N ASP A 75 -6.73 -4.13 9.57
CA ASP A 75 -6.50 -5.28 10.45
C ASP A 75 -6.02 -4.91 11.86
N GLY A 76 -5.76 -3.63 12.14
CA GLY A 76 -5.15 -3.15 13.38
C GLY A 76 -3.62 -3.21 13.39
N THR A 77 -2.98 -3.72 12.34
CA THR A 77 -1.52 -3.66 12.19
C THR A 77 -1.06 -2.23 11.97
N GLU A 78 -0.17 -1.74 12.82
CA GLU A 78 0.46 -0.43 12.64
C GLU A 78 1.70 -0.51 11.74
N LEU A 79 1.79 0.43 10.81
CA LEU A 79 2.90 0.63 9.88
C LEU A 79 3.45 2.05 10.08
N SER A 80 4.77 2.19 10.03
CA SER A 80 5.45 3.48 9.97
C SER A 80 6.32 3.53 8.73
N GLY A 81 6.22 4.58 7.93
CA GLY A 81 6.92 4.64 6.66
C GLY A 81 6.92 6.00 6.00
N THR A 82 7.61 6.09 4.86
CA THR A 82 7.70 7.30 4.04
C THR A 82 7.31 6.97 2.61
N TRP A 83 6.70 7.94 1.92
CA TRP A 83 6.56 7.91 0.48
C TRP A 83 7.56 8.86 -0.16
N ASN A 84 8.27 8.38 -1.17
CA ASN A 84 9.22 9.15 -1.96
C ASN A 84 8.83 9.07 -3.44
N LEU A 85 8.99 10.17 -4.17
CA LEU A 85 8.76 10.19 -5.61
C LEU A 85 10.11 10.02 -6.33
N GLU A 86 10.29 8.89 -7.01
CA GLU A 86 11.46 8.60 -7.85
C GLU A 86 11.07 8.68 -9.32
N GLY A 87 11.28 9.85 -9.92
CA GLY A 87 10.84 10.14 -11.29
C GLY A 87 9.31 10.14 -11.41
N ASN A 88 8.77 9.13 -12.08
CA ASN A 88 7.31 8.92 -12.24
C ASN A 88 6.78 7.76 -11.39
N LYS A 89 7.57 7.24 -10.46
CA LYS A 89 7.18 6.14 -9.57
C LYS A 89 7.13 6.64 -8.13
N LEU A 90 6.05 6.33 -7.44
CA LEU A 90 5.90 6.61 -6.02
C LEU A 90 6.37 5.39 -5.23
N VAL A 91 7.47 5.52 -4.52
CA VAL A 91 8.15 4.46 -3.76
C VAL A 91 7.90 4.67 -2.27
N GLY A 92 7.13 3.76 -1.68
CA GLY A 92 6.77 3.72 -0.27
C GLY A 92 7.63 2.71 0.46
N LYS A 93 8.28 3.16 1.53
CA LYS A 93 9.03 2.30 2.44
C LYS A 93 8.32 2.29 3.77
N PHE A 94 7.71 1.16 4.10
CA PHE A 94 6.96 0.95 5.32
C PHE A 94 7.63 -0.08 6.19
N LYS A 95 7.46 0.06 7.49
CA LYS A 95 7.89 -0.89 8.50
C LYS A 95 6.74 -1.20 9.42
N ARG A 96 6.44 -2.48 9.58
CA ARG A 96 5.45 -2.97 10.54
C ARG A 96 5.98 -2.77 11.94
N LEU A 97 5.21 -2.07 12.78
CA LEU A 97 5.57 -1.90 14.19
C LEU A 97 5.35 -3.18 15.00
N ASP A 98 4.43 -4.04 14.54
CA ASP A 98 4.09 -5.31 15.20
C ASP A 98 5.23 -6.33 15.20
N ASN A 99 5.87 -6.55 14.04
CA ASN A 99 6.90 -7.58 13.86
C ASN A 99 8.23 -7.04 13.32
N GLY A 100 8.34 -5.73 13.09
CA GLY A 100 9.55 -5.10 12.57
C GLY A 100 9.83 -5.35 11.09
N ASN A 101 8.97 -6.09 10.37
CA ASN A 101 9.17 -6.39 8.95
C ASN A 101 9.00 -5.13 8.10
N GLU A 102 9.89 -4.93 7.14
CA GLU A 102 9.78 -3.85 6.18
C GLU A 102 8.97 -4.31 4.95
N LEU A 103 8.27 -3.36 4.36
CA LEU A 103 7.34 -3.53 3.25
C LEU A 103 7.60 -2.38 2.29
N ASN A 104 7.97 -2.73 1.07
CA ASN A 104 8.20 -1.77 0.01
C ASN A 104 6.99 -1.79 -0.90
N ALA A 105 6.34 -0.65 -1.07
CA ALA A 105 5.25 -0.46 -2.02
C ALA A 105 5.72 0.46 -3.14
N VAL A 106 5.48 0.10 -4.40
CA VAL A 106 5.78 0.95 -5.54
C VAL A 106 4.48 1.18 -6.30
N ARG A 107 4.15 2.43 -6.58
CA ARG A 107 2.99 2.84 -7.36
C ARG A 107 3.47 3.57 -8.61
N GLU A 108 3.04 3.11 -9.77
CA GLU A 108 3.37 3.73 -11.04
C GLU A 108 2.16 3.77 -11.96
N ILE A 109 2.08 4.80 -12.80
CA ILE A 109 1.03 4.91 -13.82
C ILE A 109 1.57 4.38 -15.14
N THR A 110 0.98 3.29 -15.64
CA THR A 110 1.30 2.71 -16.94
C THR A 110 0.05 2.74 -17.80
N GLY A 111 0.09 3.43 -18.94
CA GLY A 111 -1.04 3.43 -19.89
C GLY A 111 -2.35 4.04 -19.36
N GLY A 112 -2.31 4.79 -18.25
CA GLY A 112 -3.51 5.29 -17.58
C GLY A 112 -4.04 4.36 -16.48
N GLU A 113 -3.33 3.29 -16.15
CA GLU A 113 -3.64 2.36 -15.07
C GLU A 113 -2.63 2.54 -13.92
N LEU A 114 -3.13 2.57 -12.67
CA LEU A 114 -2.29 2.58 -11.47
C LEU A 114 -1.87 1.15 -11.14
N VAL A 115 -0.59 0.87 -11.35
CA VAL A 115 0.03 -0.40 -10.97
C VAL A 115 0.65 -0.24 -9.60
N GLN A 116 0.13 -0.98 -8.62
CA GLN A 116 0.69 -1.09 -7.27
C GLN A 116 1.43 -2.42 -7.13
N VAL A 117 2.72 -2.36 -6.80
CA VAL A 117 3.56 -3.52 -6.51
C VAL A 117 3.98 -3.47 -5.06
N GLU A 118 3.57 -4.46 -4.28
CA GLU A 118 3.97 -4.60 -2.88
C GLU A 118 4.93 -5.77 -2.74
N THR A 119 6.11 -5.48 -2.21
CA THR A 119 7.16 -6.45 -1.95
C THR A 119 7.47 -6.45 -0.47
N PRO A 120 7.27 -7.58 0.24
CA PRO A 120 7.78 -7.70 1.59
C PRO A 120 9.30 -7.71 1.49
N SER A 121 9.99 -6.89 2.28
CA SER A 121 11.43 -7.05 2.46
C SER A 121 11.61 -8.30 3.31
N SER A 122 11.49 -9.47 2.68
CA SER A 122 12.02 -10.67 3.28
C SER A 122 13.51 -10.41 3.39
N THR A 123 14.00 -10.05 4.58
CA THR A 123 15.37 -10.36 4.96
C THR A 123 15.45 -11.87 4.82
N LYS A 124 15.81 -12.32 3.63
CA LYS A 124 16.28 -13.66 3.40
C LYS A 124 17.54 -13.70 4.26
N LYS A 125 17.42 -14.15 5.51
CA LYS A 125 18.44 -15.02 6.06
C LYS A 125 18.42 -16.23 5.13
N GLU A 126 19.09 -16.06 4.00
CA GLU A 126 19.58 -17.15 3.19
C GLU A 126 20.34 -18.03 4.18
N GLN A 127 19.78 -19.20 4.42
CA GLN A 127 20.36 -20.22 5.28
C GLN A 127 21.79 -20.45 4.82
N ASN A 128 22.73 -20.39 5.76
CA ASN A 128 24.01 -21.06 5.64
C ASN A 128 24.14 -22.04 6.80
#